data_AF-A0A7W9YMT0-F1
#
_entry.id   AF-A0A7W9YMT0-F1
#
_cell.length_a   1.000
_cell.length_b   1.000
_cell.length_c   1.000
_cell.angle_alpha   90.00
_cell.angle_beta   90.00
_cell.angle_gamma   90.00
#
_symmetry.space_group_name_H-M   'P 1'
#
loop_
_entity.id
_entity.type
_entity.pdbx_description
1 polymer ?
#
loop_
_entity_poly.entity_id
_entity_poly.type
_entity_poly.pdbx_seq_one_letter_code
_entity_poly.pdbx_strand_id
1 'polypeptide(L)'
;MSESTSTDYTRHSLLSQLQAAINRLGHPALMALGGTDYPVLYALRSDGRRVAVVAMRLQDRWWFIAGDSDPIPADNPEMAARSLIGNTKGEVRELFARRPQPRGSQQMAAAAA
;
A
#
# COMPACT_ATOMS: atom_id res chain seq x y z
N MET A 1 28.19 -9.68 -15.44
CA MET A 1 26.76 -9.53 -15.78
C MET A 1 25.91 -10.46 -14.90
N SER A 2 25.84 -10.21 -13.58
CA SER A 2 25.23 -11.16 -12.61
C SER A 2 24.41 -10.52 -11.49
N GLU A 3 24.29 -9.18 -11.47
CA GLU A 3 23.49 -8.48 -10.44
C GLU A 3 21.99 -8.53 -10.69
N SER A 4 21.55 -8.61 -11.96
CA SER A 4 20.14 -8.63 -12.33
C SER A 4 19.43 -9.83 -11.69
N THR A 5 19.94 -11.04 -11.92
CA THR A 5 19.32 -12.29 -11.44
C THR A 5 19.25 -12.38 -9.91
N SER A 6 20.27 -11.87 -9.20
CA SER A 6 20.27 -11.82 -7.73
C SER A 6 19.22 -10.84 -7.20
N THR A 7 19.06 -9.69 -7.86
CA THR A 7 18.13 -8.65 -7.46
C THR A 7 16.68 -9.09 -7.72
N ASP A 8 16.45 -9.77 -8.84
CA ASP A 8 15.13 -10.28 -9.23
C ASP A 8 14.67 -11.38 -8.26
N TYR A 9 15.57 -12.30 -7.91
CA TYR A 9 15.31 -13.32 -6.88
C TYR A 9 14.99 -12.69 -5.53
N THR A 10 15.69 -11.63 -5.12
CA THR A 10 15.38 -10.91 -3.87
C THR A 10 14.00 -10.25 -3.91
N ARG A 11 13.63 -9.57 -5.01
CA ARG A 11 12.28 -8.99 -5.17
C ARG A 11 11.20 -10.05 -5.00
N HIS A 12 11.34 -11.16 -5.72
CA HIS A 12 10.39 -12.25 -5.66
C HIS A 12 10.28 -12.82 -4.24
N SER A 13 11.42 -13.11 -3.60
CA SER A 13 11.47 -13.64 -2.24
C SER A 13 10.78 -12.71 -1.24
N LEU A 14 11.07 -11.39 -1.30
CA LEU A 14 10.45 -10.40 -0.41
C LEU A 14 8.93 -10.31 -0.63
N LEU A 15 8.46 -10.28 -1.87
CA LEU A 15 7.04 -10.24 -2.17
C LEU A 15 6.33 -11.55 -1.79
N SER A 16 6.99 -12.71 -1.93
CA SER A 16 6.44 -13.99 -1.48
C SER A 16 6.31 -14.05 0.04
N GLN A 17 7.32 -13.56 0.78
CA GLN A 17 7.26 -13.46 2.24
C GLN A 17 6.16 -12.51 2.70
N LEU A 18 6.01 -11.38 2.02
CA LEU A 18 4.91 -10.43 2.28
C LEU A 18 3.55 -11.05 1.97
N GLN A 19 3.40 -11.75 0.85
CA GLN A 19 2.17 -12.47 0.50
C GLN A 19 1.79 -13.48 1.59
N ALA A 20 2.76 -14.27 2.06
CA ALA A 20 2.54 -15.23 3.13
C ALA A 20 2.14 -14.54 4.44
N ALA A 21 2.74 -13.39 4.77
CA ALA A 21 2.35 -12.60 5.94
C ALA A 21 0.91 -12.06 5.83
N ILE A 22 0.52 -11.53 4.66
CA ILE A 22 -0.83 -11.01 4.41
C ILE A 22 -1.88 -12.13 4.50
N ASN A 23 -1.60 -13.29 3.87
CA ASN A 23 -2.48 -14.45 3.95
C ASN A 23 -2.64 -14.98 5.38
N ARG A 24 -1.57 -14.95 6.21
CA ARG A 24 -1.64 -15.31 7.64
C ARG A 24 -2.51 -14.35 8.46
N LEU A 25 -2.66 -13.11 8.03
CA LEU A 25 -3.60 -12.14 8.61
C LEU A 25 -5.04 -12.35 8.15
N GLY A 26 -5.30 -13.32 7.27
CA GLY A 26 -6.64 -13.62 6.73
C GLY A 26 -7.05 -12.73 5.55
N HIS A 27 -6.12 -11.94 5.00
CA HIS A 27 -6.39 -11.09 3.84
C HIS A 27 -5.86 -11.76 2.57
N PRO A 28 -6.61 -11.70 1.44
CA PRO A 28 -6.16 -12.29 0.20
C PRO A 28 -5.06 -11.42 -0.44
N ALA A 29 -3.97 -12.08 -0.85
CA ALA A 29 -2.91 -11.50 -1.65
C ALA A 29 -2.49 -12.41 -2.80
N LEU A 30 -2.28 -11.83 -3.98
CA LEU A 30 -1.93 -12.52 -5.22
C LEU A 30 -0.73 -11.85 -5.87
N MET A 31 0.29 -12.65 -6.15
CA MET A 31 1.44 -12.22 -6.93
C MET A 31 1.10 -12.29 -8.42
N ALA A 32 1.24 -11.16 -9.12
CA ALA A 32 1.17 -11.04 -10.56
C ALA A 32 2.58 -10.88 -11.13
N LEU A 33 2.76 -11.29 -12.38
CA LEU A 33 4.06 -11.18 -13.10
C LEU A 33 5.23 -11.84 -12.35
N GLY A 34 4.97 -12.89 -11.56
CA GLY A 34 5.98 -13.57 -10.74
C GLY A 34 7.15 -14.15 -11.54
N GLY A 35 6.95 -14.45 -12.84
CA GLY A 35 8.01 -14.89 -13.74
C GLY A 35 8.83 -13.78 -14.40
N THR A 36 8.65 -12.52 -13.99
CA THR A 36 9.33 -11.36 -14.58
C THR A 36 10.26 -10.70 -13.57
N ASP A 37 11.15 -9.82 -14.04
CA ASP A 37 12.09 -9.06 -13.20
C ASP A 37 11.38 -8.06 -12.27
N TYR A 38 10.12 -7.76 -12.57
CA TYR A 38 9.28 -6.78 -11.86
C TYR A 38 7.96 -7.40 -11.39
N PRO A 39 8.01 -8.37 -10.46
CA PRO A 39 6.80 -8.94 -9.88
C PRO A 39 6.03 -7.88 -9.09
N VAL A 40 4.70 -7.99 -9.10
CA VAL A 40 3.80 -7.09 -8.39
C VAL A 40 2.89 -7.91 -7.48
N LEU A 41 2.79 -7.54 -6.21
CA LEU A 41 1.85 -8.15 -5.28
C LEU A 41 0.58 -7.32 -5.20
N TYR A 42 -0.56 -7.91 -5.50
CA TYR A 42 -1.87 -7.31 -5.23
C TYR A 42 -2.42 -7.82 -3.91
N ALA A 43 -2.86 -6.92 -3.02
CA ALA A 43 -3.49 -7.27 -1.75
C ALA A 43 -4.81 -6.52 -1.56
N LEU A 44 -5.73 -7.10 -0.79
CA LEU A 44 -6.95 -6.42 -0.34
C LEU A 44 -6.78 -5.87 1.07
N ARG A 45 -6.93 -4.56 1.21
CA ARG A 45 -6.96 -3.85 2.49
C ARG A 45 -8.24 -4.16 3.27
N SER A 46 -8.25 -3.83 4.55
CA SER A 46 -9.42 -4.00 5.43
C SER A 46 -10.65 -3.19 4.98
N ASP A 47 -10.46 -2.11 4.24
CA ASP A 47 -11.55 -1.30 3.66
C ASP A 47 -12.06 -1.85 2.31
N GLY A 48 -11.56 -3.02 1.89
CA GLY A 48 -11.91 -3.66 0.62
C GLY A 48 -11.18 -3.09 -0.60
N ARG A 49 -10.32 -2.06 -0.44
CA ARG A 49 -9.54 -1.52 -1.55
C ARG A 49 -8.40 -2.45 -1.92
N ARG A 50 -8.13 -2.55 -3.22
CA ARG A 50 -6.97 -3.26 -3.74
C ARG A 50 -5.77 -2.34 -3.75
N VAL A 51 -4.62 -2.85 -3.32
CA VAL A 51 -3.34 -2.15 -3.39
C VAL A 51 -2.33 -3.00 -4.15
N ALA A 52 -1.59 -2.35 -5.06
CA ALA A 52 -0.43 -2.94 -5.72
C ALA A 52 0.82 -2.61 -4.93
N VAL A 53 1.67 -3.62 -4.70
CA VAL A 53 2.90 -3.51 -3.92
C VAL A 53 4.06 -4.03 -4.74
N VAL A 54 5.14 -3.26 -4.79
CA VAL A 54 6.40 -3.64 -5.43
C VAL A 54 7.54 -3.61 -4.41
N ALA A 55 8.54 -4.47 -4.62
CA ALA A 55 9.78 -4.44 -3.86
C ALA A 55 10.85 -3.68 -4.65
N MET A 56 11.40 -2.61 -4.06
CA MET A 56 12.42 -1.78 -4.69
C MET A 56 13.63 -1.59 -3.78
N ARG A 57 14.83 -1.61 -4.37
CA ARG A 57 16.08 -1.30 -3.66
C ARG A 57 16.35 0.21 -3.79
N LEU A 58 16.43 0.90 -2.65
CA LEU A 58 16.72 2.34 -2.54
C LEU A 58 17.84 2.52 -1.51
N GLN A 59 18.93 3.22 -1.90
CA GLN A 59 20.07 3.52 -1.02
C GLN A 59 20.53 2.29 -0.21
N ASP A 60 20.72 1.17 -0.91
CA ASP A 60 21.18 -0.11 -0.36
C ASP A 60 20.18 -0.90 0.50
N ARG A 61 18.95 -0.41 0.68
CA ARG A 61 17.90 -1.12 1.43
C ARG A 61 16.72 -1.49 0.55
N TRP A 62 16.02 -2.55 0.96
CA TRP A 62 14.80 -2.97 0.29
C TRP A 62 13.57 -2.35 0.93
N TRP A 63 12.63 -1.93 0.09
CA TRP A 63 11.41 -1.25 0.47
C TRP A 63 10.22 -1.84 -0.26
N PHE A 64 9.09 -1.96 0.44
CA PHE A 64 7.79 -2.17 -0.16
C PHE A 64 7.16 -0.81 -0.48
N ILE A 65 6.79 -0.61 -1.74
CA ILE A 65 6.13 0.61 -2.21
C ILE A 65 4.71 0.25 -2.60
N ALA A 66 3.75 0.97 -2.03
CA ALA A 66 2.33 0.70 -2.18
C ALA A 66 1.56 2.01 -2.41
N GLY A 67 1.25 2.32 -3.67
CA GLY A 67 0.37 3.42 -4.09
C GLY A 67 0.42 4.70 -3.24
N ASP A 68 -0.58 4.86 -2.38
CA ASP A 68 -0.85 6.03 -1.53
C ASP A 68 -0.19 5.97 -0.14
N SER A 69 0.62 4.96 0.15
CA SER A 69 1.28 4.75 1.44
C SER A 69 2.76 5.10 1.38
N ASP A 70 3.31 5.55 2.51
CA ASP A 70 4.75 5.73 2.66
C ASP A 70 5.49 4.40 2.39
N PRO A 71 6.69 4.43 1.79
CA PRO A 71 7.50 3.24 1.62
C PRO A 71 7.78 2.54 2.96
N ILE A 72 7.60 1.22 2.98
CA ILE A 72 7.76 0.40 4.20
C ILE A 72 9.06 -0.40 4.09
N PRO A 73 9.93 -0.43 5.11
CA PRO A 73 11.12 -1.28 5.10
C PRO A 73 10.77 -2.75 4.88
N ALA A 74 11.52 -3.42 4.01
CA ALA A 74 11.27 -4.84 3.68
C ALA A 74 11.87 -5.82 4.70
N ASP A 75 12.62 -5.33 5.69
CA ASP A 75 13.31 -6.12 6.72
C ASP A 75 12.34 -6.91 7.62
N ASN A 76 11.08 -6.45 7.71
CA ASN A 76 10.03 -7.13 8.48
C ASN A 76 8.72 -7.22 7.67
N PRO A 77 8.54 -8.29 6.86
CA PRO A 77 7.34 -8.49 6.06
C PRO A 77 6.04 -8.56 6.88
N GLU A 78 6.10 -9.00 8.14
CA GLU A 78 4.92 -9.08 9.00
C GLU A 78 4.44 -7.72 9.49
N MET A 79 5.38 -6.83 9.83
CA MET A 79 5.06 -5.44 10.16
C MET A 79 4.52 -4.73 8.93
N ALA A 80 5.14 -4.95 7.77
CA ALA A 80 4.67 -4.39 6.50
C ALA A 80 3.26 -4.86 6.13
N ALA A 81 2.96 -6.15 6.30
CA ALA A 81 1.62 -6.69 6.08
C ALA A 81 0.56 -5.98 6.96
N ARG A 82 0.84 -5.81 8.26
CA ARG A 82 -0.07 -5.10 9.18
C ARG A 82 -0.28 -3.64 8.78
N SER A 83 0.78 -2.95 8.36
CA SER A 83 0.70 -1.57 7.88
C SER A 83 -0.11 -1.46 6.59
N LEU A 84 0.11 -2.37 5.63
CA LEU A 84 -0.54 -2.36 4.31
C LEU A 84 -2.04 -2.67 4.38
N ILE A 85 -2.42 -3.62 5.21
CA ILE A 85 -3.82 -4.02 5.40
C ILE A 85 -4.64 -2.95 6.13
N GLY A 86 -3.95 -2.08 6.88
CA GLY A 86 -4.56 -1.08 7.73
C GLY A 86 -5.15 -1.71 8.98
N ASN A 87 -4.85 -1.14 10.14
CA ASN A 87 -5.59 -1.45 11.36
C ASN A 87 -7.01 -0.90 11.19
N THR A 88 -8.04 -1.71 11.45
CA THR A 88 -9.47 -1.38 11.25
C THR A 88 -9.97 -0.33 12.26
N LYS A 89 -9.23 0.74 12.52
CA LYS A 89 -9.54 1.82 13.46
C LYS A 89 -8.86 3.13 13.04
N GLY A 90 -9.29 3.70 11.92
CA GLY A 90 -8.86 5.05 11.57
C GLY A 90 -9.49 5.53 10.27
N GLU A 91 -9.90 6.79 10.24
CA GLU A 91 -10.01 7.62 9.04
C GLU A 91 -11.23 7.60 8.11
N VAL A 92 -12.21 6.68 8.14
CA VAL A 92 -13.39 6.86 7.26
C VAL A 92 -14.56 7.58 7.95
N ARG A 93 -14.72 7.49 9.28
CA ARG A 93 -15.82 8.21 9.97
C ARG A 93 -15.58 9.71 10.08
N GLU A 94 -14.33 10.20 10.05
CA GLU A 94 -14.06 11.63 10.11
C GLU A 94 -14.26 12.36 8.78
N LEU A 95 -14.10 11.67 7.64
CA LEU A 95 -14.39 12.27 6.33
C LEU A 95 -15.88 12.56 6.13
N PHE A 96 -16.77 11.72 6.69
CA PHE A 96 -18.21 11.97 6.70
C PHE A 96 -18.67 12.92 7.84
N ALA A 97 -17.82 13.18 8.84
CA ALA A 97 -18.08 14.18 9.88
C ALA A 97 -17.76 15.61 9.42
N ARG A 98 -17.01 15.77 8.31
CA ARG A 98 -16.73 17.08 7.72
C ARG A 98 -17.96 17.59 6.98
N ARG A 99 -18.70 18.49 7.64
CA ARG A 99 -19.68 19.35 6.98
C ARG A 99 -18.98 20.07 5.81
N PRO A 100 -19.52 20.03 4.57
CA PRO A 100 -18.96 20.79 3.47
C PRO A 100 -18.90 22.27 3.86
N GLN A 101 -17.69 22.82 3.99
CA GLN A 101 -17.52 24.26 4.17
C GLN A 101 -17.74 24.95 2.83
N PRO A 102 -18.64 25.94 2.74
CA PRO A 102 -18.80 26.73 1.53
C PRO A 102 -17.47 27.41 1.20
N ARG A 103 -16.96 27.17 -0.01
CA ARG A 103 -15.77 27.86 -0.51
C ARG A 103 -16.12 29.34 -0.68
N GLY A 104 -15.21 30.20 -0.20
CA GLY A 104 -15.36 31.65 -0.18
C GLY A 104 -15.72 32.23 -1.55
N SER A 105 -17.02 32.49 -1.73
CA SER A 105 -17.66 33.38 -2.70
C SER A 105 -19.18 33.25 -2.62
N GLN A 106 -19.72 32.17 -2.07
CA GLN A 106 -21.17 32.02 -1.83
C GLN A 106 -21.72 32.71 -0.57
N GLN A 107 -20.88 33.20 0.34
CA GLN A 107 -21.36 33.95 1.52
C GLN A 107 -21.88 35.35 1.18
N MET A 108 -21.49 35.93 0.03
CA MET A 108 -21.96 37.26 -0.37
C MET A 108 -23.33 37.27 -1.04
N ALA A 109 -23.85 36.12 -1.48
CA ALA A 109 -25.15 36.06 -2.16
C ALA A 109 -26.33 35.82 -1.20
N ALA A 110 -26.09 35.35 0.03
CA ALA A 110 -27.15 35.05 1.00
C ALA A 110 -27.47 36.19 1.98
N ALA A 111 -26.75 37.33 1.89
CA ALA A 111 -27.02 38.52 2.70
C ALA A 111 -27.78 39.62 1.93
N ALA A 112 -28.19 39.34 0.69
CA ALA A 112 -28.93 40.27 -0.16
C ALA A 112 -30.03 39.54 -0.94
N ALA A 113 -31.02 39.01 -0.22
CA ALA A 113 -32.38 38.77 -0.72
C ALA A 113 -33.34 38.72 0.46
#